data_AF-A0A8H3W2C7-F1
#
_entry.id   AF-A0A8H3W2C7-F1
#
_cell.length_a   1.000
_cell.length_b   1.000
_cell.length_c   1.000
_cell.angle_alpha   90.00
_cell.angle_beta   90.00
_cell.angle_gamma   90.00
#
_symmetry.space_group_name_H-M   'P 1'
#
loop_
_entity.id
_entity.type
_entity.pdbx_description
1 polymer ?
#
loop_
_entity_poly.entity_id
_entity_poly.type
_entity_poly.pdbx_seq_one_letter_code
_entity_poly.pdbx_strand_id
1 'polypeptide(L)'
;MFRSNHEDIEDAQKRATKSRSSLGGLPHELITEVLSAADDATTVSRLARTCRGLARIVNCTLYRTSFRGTDPMTWAIDRDRLDTLTQILTHRSTPRCAITPQDLSTHLAEALRAGSFRIADVLLDAGAEIIYNPGSRSEFSSEKGAIRTNESHGHLGSLALAARSRYHLTFWYRPTKPYASEAEDWRWKKRTMMKLLARMRIDVSRRHLEHPVLSFDGYRRELDIALIEAENADAHSIEMMDFLLAAGANINAEMNDQYVGQVWRNALDEEAPSLFRAKVEFLVERGVDTSRVWSWQGPLTPAEFFLKKLHWSCLFSADTSFIVRALWMMDLLEGCGCLEWPLITCETYSTCEIALQASELAGLEVGAARELELILNDTEESLQPLQTALKQHLSRKLLEKSLVTLRRTGDQGPEIIDGDRSQFKFK
;
A
#
# COMPACT_ATOMS: atom_id res chain seq x y z
N MET A 1 -46.28 -24.57 -75.66
CA MET A 1 -46.82 -25.00 -74.35
C MET A 1 -45.69 -24.90 -73.34
N PHE A 2 -45.54 -23.74 -72.69
CA PHE A 2 -44.54 -23.55 -71.65
C PHE A 2 -45.12 -24.07 -70.32
N ARG A 3 -44.63 -25.21 -69.83
CA ARG A 3 -44.89 -25.65 -68.47
C ARG A 3 -43.96 -24.89 -67.53
N SER A 4 -44.60 -24.16 -66.64
CA SER A 4 -44.15 -23.48 -65.43
C SER A 4 -42.86 -24.00 -64.78
N ASN A 5 -41.80 -23.18 -64.79
CA ASN A 5 -40.63 -23.28 -63.90
C ASN A 5 -40.93 -22.82 -62.46
N HIS A 6 -42.21 -22.57 -62.12
CA HIS A 6 -42.59 -21.98 -60.84
C HIS A 6 -42.73 -23.02 -59.73
N GLU A 7 -43.04 -24.29 -60.07
CA GLU A 7 -43.13 -25.37 -59.08
C GLU A 7 -41.74 -25.78 -58.55
N ASP A 8 -40.71 -25.84 -59.40
CA ASP A 8 -39.36 -26.21 -58.97
C ASP A 8 -38.69 -25.14 -58.09
N ILE A 9 -39.02 -23.85 -58.27
CA ILE A 9 -38.50 -22.76 -57.45
C ILE A 9 -39.21 -22.71 -56.09
N GLU A 10 -40.53 -22.95 -56.04
CA GLU A 10 -41.26 -23.05 -54.77
C GLU A 10 -40.83 -24.29 -53.98
N ASP A 11 -40.54 -25.41 -54.63
CA ASP A 11 -40.09 -26.64 -53.97
C ASP A 11 -38.64 -26.52 -53.50
N ALA A 12 -37.78 -25.81 -54.24
CA ALA A 12 -36.43 -25.44 -53.81
C ALA A 12 -36.46 -24.43 -52.65
N GLN A 13 -37.36 -23.44 -52.66
CA GLN A 13 -37.56 -22.50 -51.54
C GLN A 13 -38.18 -23.18 -50.32
N LYS A 14 -39.10 -24.14 -50.49
CA LYS A 14 -39.64 -24.99 -49.40
C LYS A 14 -38.59 -25.93 -48.82
N ARG A 15 -37.68 -26.48 -49.64
CA ARG A 15 -36.53 -27.28 -49.16
C ARG A 15 -35.47 -26.43 -48.46
N ALA A 16 -35.20 -25.21 -48.95
CA ALA A 16 -34.29 -24.26 -48.31
C ALA A 16 -34.83 -23.71 -46.98
N THR A 17 -36.16 -23.53 -46.87
CA THR A 17 -36.81 -23.12 -45.61
C THR A 17 -37.02 -24.27 -44.62
N LYS A 18 -37.09 -25.53 -45.08
CA LYS A 18 -37.08 -26.73 -44.21
C LYS A 18 -35.69 -27.09 -43.68
N SER A 19 -34.63 -26.72 -44.39
CA SER A 19 -33.25 -26.81 -43.90
C SER A 19 -32.88 -25.52 -43.16
N ARG A 20 -33.58 -25.22 -42.05
CA ARG A 20 -32.90 -24.50 -40.95
C ARG A 20 -31.91 -25.49 -40.34
N SER A 21 -30.78 -25.68 -41.01
CA SER A 21 -29.58 -26.23 -40.38
C SER A 21 -29.24 -25.26 -39.26
N SER A 22 -29.80 -25.53 -38.08
CA SER A 22 -29.35 -24.84 -36.89
C SER A 22 -27.85 -25.10 -36.81
N LEU A 23 -27.05 -24.09 -36.50
CA LEU A 23 -25.61 -24.25 -36.26
C LEU A 23 -25.30 -25.42 -35.30
N GLY A 24 -26.26 -25.78 -34.44
CA GLY A 24 -26.21 -26.97 -33.58
C GLY A 24 -26.14 -28.34 -34.28
N GLY A 25 -26.37 -28.42 -35.58
CA GLY A 25 -26.25 -29.65 -36.38
C GLY A 25 -24.96 -29.76 -37.20
N LEU A 26 -24.05 -28.80 -37.09
CA LEU A 26 -22.75 -28.86 -37.77
C LEU A 26 -21.79 -29.82 -37.02
N PRO A 27 -20.89 -30.53 -37.74
CA PRO A 27 -19.80 -31.28 -37.13
C PRO A 27 -18.96 -30.40 -36.20
N HIS A 28 -18.48 -30.95 -35.09
CA HIS A 28 -17.69 -30.20 -34.11
C HIS A 28 -16.47 -29.52 -34.74
N GLU A 29 -15.87 -30.15 -35.74
CA GLU A 29 -14.68 -29.70 -36.46
C GLU A 29 -14.93 -28.38 -37.21
N LEU A 30 -16.05 -28.28 -37.93
CA LEU A 30 -16.44 -27.06 -38.66
C LEU A 30 -16.81 -25.92 -37.70
N ILE A 31 -17.41 -26.26 -36.56
CA ILE A 31 -17.73 -25.27 -35.52
C ILE A 31 -16.44 -24.72 -34.91
N THR A 32 -15.45 -25.57 -34.64
CA THR A 32 -14.14 -25.11 -34.15
C THR A 32 -13.40 -24.27 -35.18
N GLU A 33 -13.49 -24.57 -36.48
CA GLU A 33 -12.89 -23.75 -37.54
C GLU A 33 -13.55 -22.36 -37.63
N VAL A 34 -14.89 -22.29 -37.63
CA VAL A 34 -15.62 -21.02 -37.61
C VAL A 34 -15.27 -20.19 -36.38
N LEU A 35 -15.11 -20.84 -35.22
CA LEU A 35 -14.70 -20.19 -33.98
C LEU A 35 -13.24 -19.74 -34.00
N SER A 36 -12.35 -20.49 -34.65
CA SER A 36 -10.94 -20.12 -34.81
C SER A 36 -10.73 -18.96 -35.79
N ALA A 37 -11.64 -18.77 -36.74
CA ALA A 37 -11.67 -17.62 -37.64
C ALA A 37 -12.36 -16.38 -37.04
N ALA A 38 -12.99 -16.52 -35.88
CA ALA A 38 -13.64 -15.41 -35.18
C ALA A 38 -12.65 -14.72 -34.23
N ASP A 39 -11.99 -13.67 -34.71
CA ASP A 39 -10.94 -12.95 -33.98
C ASP A 39 -11.45 -12.08 -32.80
N ASP A 40 -12.77 -11.93 -32.63
CA ASP A 40 -13.35 -11.05 -31.61
C ASP A 40 -14.29 -11.78 -30.65
N ALA A 41 -14.01 -11.66 -29.35
CA ALA A 41 -14.82 -12.18 -28.25
C ALA A 41 -16.29 -11.71 -28.29
N THR A 42 -16.61 -10.55 -28.89
CA THR A 42 -18.02 -10.13 -29.04
C THR A 42 -18.79 -11.00 -30.04
N THR A 43 -18.14 -11.43 -31.12
CA THR A 43 -18.70 -12.33 -32.13
C THR A 43 -18.93 -13.71 -31.53
N VAL A 44 -17.95 -14.23 -30.79
CA VAL A 44 -18.04 -15.50 -30.06
C VAL A 44 -19.16 -15.45 -29.00
N SER A 45 -19.30 -14.34 -28.27
CA SER A 45 -20.38 -14.13 -27.28
C SER A 45 -21.78 -14.11 -27.90
N ARG A 46 -21.93 -13.52 -29.09
CA ARG A 46 -23.21 -13.51 -29.81
C ARG A 46 -23.58 -14.93 -30.26
N LEU A 47 -22.61 -15.69 -30.78
CA LEU A 47 -22.77 -17.11 -31.16
C LEU A 47 -23.19 -17.98 -29.96
N ALA A 48 -22.59 -17.79 -28.79
CA ALA A 48 -22.94 -18.53 -27.58
C ALA A 48 -24.40 -18.28 -27.16
N ARG A 49 -24.86 -17.03 -27.29
CA ARG A 49 -26.23 -16.62 -26.92
C ARG A 49 -27.28 -17.09 -27.92
N THR A 50 -26.95 -17.14 -29.21
CA THR A 50 -27.91 -17.56 -30.25
C THR A 50 -28.04 -19.08 -30.35
N CYS A 51 -27.01 -19.85 -30.00
CA CYS A 51 -26.99 -21.31 -30.15
C CYS A 51 -26.71 -22.03 -28.81
N ARG A 52 -27.76 -22.31 -28.02
CA ARG A 52 -27.61 -23.00 -26.71
C ARG A 52 -26.88 -24.35 -26.79
N GLY A 53 -27.10 -25.11 -27.86
CA GLY A 53 -26.43 -26.41 -28.08
C GLY A 53 -24.92 -26.28 -28.32
N LEU A 54 -24.46 -25.10 -28.77
CA LEU A 54 -23.04 -24.81 -29.01
C LEU A 54 -22.38 -24.07 -27.87
N ALA A 55 -23.15 -23.60 -26.88
CA ALA A 55 -22.63 -22.82 -25.77
C ALA A 55 -21.43 -23.50 -25.09
N ARG A 56 -21.44 -24.84 -24.95
CA ARG A 56 -20.30 -25.57 -24.36
C ARG A 56 -19.01 -25.46 -25.18
N ILE A 57 -19.10 -25.45 -26.50
CA ILE A 57 -17.94 -25.37 -27.41
C ILE A 57 -17.50 -23.90 -27.55
N VAL A 58 -18.47 -23.01 -27.71
CA VAL A 58 -18.25 -21.57 -27.92
C VAL A 58 -17.70 -20.90 -26.66
N ASN A 59 -18.16 -21.30 -25.46
CA ASN A 59 -17.63 -20.78 -24.20
C ASN A 59 -16.14 -21.11 -24.02
N CYS A 60 -15.70 -22.30 -24.43
CA CYS A 60 -14.27 -22.65 -24.41
C CYS A 60 -13.44 -21.66 -25.23
N THR A 61 -13.93 -21.26 -26.41
CA THR A 61 -13.26 -20.27 -27.26
C THR A 61 -13.38 -18.85 -26.69
N LEU A 62 -14.51 -18.50 -26.10
CA LEU A 62 -14.76 -17.18 -25.51
C LEU A 62 -13.80 -16.87 -24.36
N TYR A 63 -13.48 -17.85 -23.52
CA TYR A 63 -12.51 -17.71 -22.43
C TYR A 63 -11.04 -17.78 -22.90
N ARG A 64 -10.82 -17.87 -24.22
CA ARG A 64 -9.50 -17.89 -24.86
C ARG A 64 -9.26 -16.68 -25.74
N THR A 65 -10.30 -16.10 -26.35
CA THR A 65 -10.17 -14.95 -27.24
C THR A 65 -10.06 -13.64 -26.48
N SER A 66 -9.12 -12.78 -26.89
CA SER A 66 -8.94 -11.47 -26.28
C SER A 66 -10.20 -10.61 -26.44
N PHE A 67 -10.59 -9.93 -25.37
CA PHE A 67 -11.71 -8.99 -25.41
C PHE A 67 -11.15 -7.57 -25.62
N ARG A 68 -11.43 -6.97 -26.78
CA ARG A 68 -10.90 -5.63 -27.16
C ARG A 68 -9.36 -5.52 -27.08
N GLY A 69 -8.66 -6.59 -27.43
CA GLY A 69 -7.19 -6.65 -27.38
C GLY A 69 -6.58 -6.91 -26.00
N THR A 70 -7.39 -7.14 -24.96
CA THR A 70 -6.93 -7.53 -23.63
C THR A 70 -7.06 -9.04 -23.43
N ASP A 71 -6.04 -9.69 -22.86
CA ASP A 71 -6.11 -11.11 -22.50
C ASP A 71 -7.24 -11.35 -21.47
N PRO A 72 -8.03 -12.44 -21.60
CA PRO A 72 -9.14 -12.74 -20.69
C PRO A 72 -8.76 -12.86 -19.21
N MET A 73 -7.55 -13.33 -18.88
CA MET A 73 -7.08 -13.39 -17.49
C MET A 73 -6.83 -12.00 -16.95
N THR A 74 -6.08 -11.14 -17.66
CA THR A 74 -5.84 -9.75 -17.25
C THR A 74 -7.16 -9.00 -17.09
N TRP A 75 -8.11 -9.18 -18.02
CA TRP A 75 -9.43 -8.57 -17.92
C TRP A 75 -10.20 -9.03 -16.67
N ALA A 76 -10.11 -10.33 -16.33
CA ALA A 76 -10.76 -10.89 -15.15
C ALA A 76 -10.11 -10.37 -13.87
N ILE A 77 -8.78 -10.27 -13.84
CA ILE A 77 -7.99 -9.70 -12.74
C ILE A 77 -8.38 -8.25 -12.49
N ASP A 78 -8.37 -7.41 -13.52
CA ASP A 78 -8.69 -5.97 -13.40
C ASP A 78 -10.09 -5.71 -12.86
N ARG A 79 -11.01 -6.66 -13.04
CA ARG A 79 -12.40 -6.53 -12.61
C ARG A 79 -12.75 -7.44 -11.42
N ASP A 80 -11.77 -8.15 -10.88
CA ASP A 80 -11.92 -9.17 -9.85
C ASP A 80 -13.11 -10.13 -10.11
N ARG A 81 -13.20 -10.62 -11.36
CA ARG A 81 -14.27 -11.52 -11.83
C ARG A 81 -13.92 -12.99 -11.58
N LEU A 82 -14.09 -13.41 -10.33
CA LEU A 82 -13.80 -14.77 -9.86
C LEU A 82 -14.45 -15.86 -10.73
N ASP A 83 -15.73 -15.73 -11.06
CA ASP A 83 -16.47 -16.72 -11.87
C ASP A 83 -15.85 -16.88 -13.27
N THR A 84 -15.47 -15.77 -13.89
CA THR A 84 -14.85 -15.75 -15.22
C THR A 84 -13.46 -16.38 -15.17
N LEU A 85 -12.66 -16.07 -14.15
CA LEU A 85 -11.36 -16.71 -13.97
C LEU A 85 -11.48 -18.23 -13.76
N THR A 86 -12.41 -18.66 -12.92
CA THR A 86 -12.63 -20.09 -12.65
C THR A 86 -12.99 -20.83 -13.94
N GLN A 87 -13.81 -20.22 -14.79
CA GLN A 87 -14.13 -20.75 -16.12
C GLN A 87 -12.90 -20.77 -17.05
N ILE A 88 -12.09 -19.71 -17.07
CA ILE A 88 -10.83 -19.67 -17.84
C ILE A 88 -9.91 -20.82 -17.43
N LEU A 89 -9.67 -21.00 -16.12
CA LEU A 89 -8.80 -22.06 -15.59
C LEU A 89 -9.34 -23.45 -15.92
N THR A 90 -10.65 -23.66 -15.77
CA THR A 90 -11.32 -24.93 -16.11
C THR A 90 -11.17 -25.26 -17.59
N HIS A 91 -11.35 -24.27 -18.47
CA HIS A 91 -11.32 -24.47 -19.93
C HIS A 91 -9.92 -24.44 -20.56
N ARG A 92 -8.90 -23.93 -19.86
CA ARG A 92 -7.48 -23.96 -20.28
C ARG A 92 -6.70 -25.14 -19.67
N SER A 93 -7.37 -26.12 -19.09
CA SER A 93 -6.75 -27.36 -18.55
C SER A 93 -6.41 -28.42 -19.62
N THR A 94 -6.74 -28.20 -20.90
CA THR A 94 -6.45 -29.15 -22.00
C THR A 94 -5.00 -29.07 -22.46
N PRO A 95 -4.31 -30.20 -22.76
CA PRO A 95 -2.85 -30.27 -22.94
C PRO A 95 -2.28 -29.40 -24.07
N ARG A 96 -3.07 -29.04 -25.08
CA ARG A 96 -2.61 -28.17 -26.19
C ARG A 96 -2.59 -26.68 -25.84
N CYS A 97 -3.24 -26.28 -24.75
CA CYS A 97 -3.40 -24.88 -24.35
C CYS A 97 -3.26 -24.73 -22.83
N ALA A 98 -2.49 -25.61 -22.19
CA ALA A 98 -2.25 -25.57 -20.75
C ALA A 98 -1.56 -24.26 -20.38
N ILE A 99 -2.09 -23.56 -19.38
CA ILE A 99 -1.45 -22.36 -18.84
C ILE A 99 -0.14 -22.80 -18.18
N THR A 100 0.96 -22.13 -18.50
CA THR A 100 2.25 -22.47 -17.89
C THR A 100 2.27 -22.03 -16.42
N PRO A 101 3.03 -22.70 -15.54
CA PRO A 101 3.21 -22.22 -14.17
C PRO A 101 3.72 -20.78 -14.10
N GLN A 102 4.58 -20.38 -15.04
CA GLN A 102 5.12 -19.01 -15.14
C GLN A 102 4.04 -17.97 -15.48
N ASP A 103 3.09 -18.32 -16.36
CA ASP A 103 1.95 -17.46 -16.65
C ASP A 103 1.08 -17.30 -15.40
N LEU A 104 0.79 -18.39 -14.67
CA LEU A 104 0.02 -18.32 -13.41
C LEU A 104 0.68 -17.40 -12.38
N SER A 105 2.00 -17.48 -12.22
CA SER A 105 2.77 -16.63 -11.30
C SER A 105 2.76 -15.15 -11.72
N THR A 106 2.81 -14.87 -13.03
CA THR A 106 2.70 -13.50 -13.56
C THR A 106 1.33 -12.90 -13.25
N HIS A 107 0.27 -13.67 -13.54
CA HIS A 107 -1.10 -13.28 -13.23
C HIS A 107 -1.36 -13.15 -11.73
N LEU A 108 -0.68 -13.96 -10.89
CA LEU A 108 -0.73 -13.80 -9.44
C LEU A 108 -0.15 -12.45 -9.00
N ALA A 109 1.02 -12.08 -9.52
CA ALA A 109 1.64 -10.79 -9.21
C ALA A 109 0.76 -9.60 -9.66
N GLU A 110 0.13 -9.70 -10.83
CA GLU A 110 -0.86 -8.72 -11.31
C GLU A 110 -2.09 -8.65 -10.39
N ALA A 111 -2.63 -9.80 -9.98
CA ALA A 111 -3.79 -9.86 -9.09
C ALA A 111 -3.51 -9.22 -7.73
N LEU A 112 -2.35 -9.50 -7.14
CA LEU A 112 -1.93 -8.93 -5.85
C LEU A 112 -1.72 -7.41 -5.96
N ARG A 113 -1.08 -6.95 -7.04
CA ARG A 113 -0.91 -5.52 -7.32
C ARG A 113 -2.26 -4.81 -7.52
N ALA A 114 -3.20 -5.48 -8.18
CA ALA A 114 -4.53 -4.97 -8.46
C ALA A 114 -5.53 -5.16 -7.30
N GLY A 115 -5.12 -5.69 -6.14
CA GLY A 115 -6.01 -5.94 -4.99
C GLY A 115 -7.08 -7.02 -5.23
N SER A 116 -6.95 -7.82 -6.28
CA SER A 116 -7.91 -8.87 -6.66
C SER A 116 -7.65 -10.15 -5.87
N PHE A 117 -7.80 -10.08 -4.54
CA PHE A 117 -7.44 -11.15 -3.60
C PHE A 117 -8.26 -12.43 -3.78
N ARG A 118 -9.51 -12.36 -4.23
CA ARG A 118 -10.31 -13.55 -4.58
C ARG A 118 -9.69 -14.32 -5.75
N ILE A 119 -9.26 -13.58 -6.77
CA ILE A 119 -8.54 -14.15 -7.91
C ILE A 119 -7.17 -14.68 -7.48
N ALA A 120 -6.40 -13.91 -6.70
CA ALA A 120 -5.11 -14.36 -6.20
C ALA A 120 -5.21 -15.66 -5.39
N ASP A 121 -6.25 -15.80 -4.56
CA ASP A 121 -6.54 -17.02 -3.78
C ASP A 121 -6.74 -18.24 -4.68
N VAL A 122 -7.49 -18.08 -5.78
CA VAL A 122 -7.71 -19.15 -6.78
C VAL A 122 -6.46 -19.44 -7.61
N LEU A 123 -5.69 -18.42 -8.00
CA LEU A 123 -4.43 -18.61 -8.72
C LEU A 123 -3.41 -19.38 -7.87
N LEU A 124 -3.36 -19.08 -6.57
CA LEU A 124 -2.59 -19.89 -5.63
C LEU A 124 -3.08 -21.33 -5.69
N ASP A 125 -4.38 -21.60 -5.48
CA ASP A 125 -4.93 -22.96 -5.51
C ASP A 125 -4.68 -23.70 -6.84
N ALA A 126 -4.60 -22.97 -7.96
CA ALA A 126 -4.27 -23.48 -9.29
C ALA A 126 -2.77 -23.79 -9.50
N GLY A 127 -1.92 -23.50 -8.51
CA GLY A 127 -0.49 -23.82 -8.54
C GLY A 127 0.44 -22.66 -8.93
N ALA A 128 -0.01 -21.41 -8.88
CA ALA A 128 0.88 -20.27 -9.06
C ALA A 128 2.02 -20.28 -8.03
N GLU A 129 3.25 -20.02 -8.49
CA GLU A 129 4.43 -19.95 -7.65
C GLU A 129 4.57 -18.58 -7.00
N ILE A 130 5.16 -18.55 -5.81
CA ILE A 130 5.42 -17.31 -5.07
C ILE A 130 6.72 -16.70 -5.55
N ILE A 131 6.67 -15.40 -5.85
CA ILE A 131 7.84 -14.62 -6.23
C ILE A 131 8.39 -13.95 -4.98
N TYR A 132 9.67 -14.17 -4.70
CA TYR A 132 10.40 -13.45 -3.66
C TYR A 132 11.04 -12.21 -4.27
N ASN A 133 11.23 -11.15 -3.50
CA ASN A 133 12.01 -10.00 -3.96
C ASN A 133 13.42 -10.45 -4.42
N PRO A 134 13.79 -10.27 -5.71
CA PRO A 134 15.09 -10.66 -6.22
C PRO A 134 16.12 -9.70 -5.63
N GLY A 135 16.89 -10.22 -4.67
CA GLY A 135 17.93 -9.48 -3.99
C GLY A 135 19.06 -9.06 -4.92
N SER A 136 18.92 -7.91 -5.59
CA SER A 136 20.05 -7.15 -6.11
C SER A 136 19.73 -5.66 -6.17
N ARG A 137 19.73 -4.99 -5.01
CA ARG A 137 20.30 -3.64 -4.99
C ARG A 137 21.81 -3.82 -4.86
N SER A 138 22.50 -4.03 -5.98
CA SER A 138 23.93 -3.74 -6.04
C SER A 138 24.12 -2.29 -5.64
N GLU A 139 24.96 -2.05 -4.64
CA GLU A 139 25.77 -0.83 -4.54
C GLU A 139 25.05 0.48 -4.91
N PHE A 140 23.99 0.86 -4.18
CA PHE A 140 23.74 2.29 -4.03
C PHE A 140 24.72 2.81 -2.99
N SER A 141 25.94 3.10 -3.42
CA SER A 141 27.00 3.75 -2.64
C SER A 141 26.71 5.23 -2.35
N SER A 142 25.45 5.66 -2.40
CA SER A 142 25.09 7.00 -1.94
C SER A 142 23.66 7.06 -1.39
N GLU A 143 23.55 7.70 -0.24
CA GLU A 143 22.32 8.06 0.48
C GLU A 143 21.29 8.84 -0.38
N LYS A 144 21.65 9.24 -1.61
CA LYS A 144 20.82 10.05 -2.52
C LYS A 144 19.85 9.25 -3.39
N GLY A 145 19.99 7.93 -3.50
CA GLY A 145 19.23 7.14 -4.49
C GLY A 145 17.88 6.57 -4.04
N ALA A 146 17.63 6.47 -2.73
CA ALA A 146 16.56 5.60 -2.21
C ALA A 146 15.16 6.26 -2.09
N ILE A 147 15.09 7.59 -2.10
CA ILE A 147 13.84 8.36 -1.93
C ILE A 147 13.32 8.79 -3.31
N ARG A 148 13.13 7.82 -4.22
CA ARG A 148 12.26 8.02 -5.40
C ARG A 148 10.88 7.54 -5.02
N THR A 149 9.98 8.48 -4.76
CA THR A 149 8.59 8.26 -4.35
C THR A 149 7.69 7.68 -5.44
N ASN A 150 8.16 7.42 -6.66
CA ASN A 150 7.24 6.96 -7.72
C ASN A 150 7.59 5.69 -8.52
N GLU A 151 8.84 5.21 -8.65
CA GLU A 151 9.06 4.24 -9.77
C GLU A 151 10.16 3.16 -9.59
N SER A 152 10.75 2.97 -8.41
CA SER A 152 11.85 1.97 -8.29
C SER A 152 11.98 1.31 -6.92
N HIS A 153 10.89 0.72 -6.43
CA HIS A 153 11.00 -0.46 -5.56
C HIS A 153 11.12 -1.66 -6.49
N GLY A 154 12.37 -2.09 -6.73
CA GLY A 154 12.67 -3.25 -7.56
C GLY A 154 11.77 -4.42 -7.18
N HIS A 155 11.21 -5.08 -8.19
CA HIS A 155 10.35 -6.27 -8.14
C HIS A 155 9.93 -6.71 -6.72
N LEU A 156 8.91 -6.05 -6.15
CA LEU A 156 8.31 -6.50 -4.89
C LEU A 156 7.89 -7.97 -5.03
N GLY A 157 8.17 -8.78 -4.02
CA GLY A 157 7.67 -10.15 -3.98
C GLY A 157 6.17 -10.19 -3.72
N SER A 158 5.60 -11.39 -3.79
CA SER A 158 4.16 -11.60 -3.71
C SER A 158 3.57 -11.12 -2.38
N LEU A 159 4.28 -11.31 -1.25
CA LEU A 159 3.76 -10.89 0.04
C LEU A 159 3.78 -9.37 0.19
N ALA A 160 4.86 -8.73 -0.25
CA ALA A 160 4.97 -7.28 -0.25
C ALA A 160 3.97 -6.61 -1.20
N LEU A 161 3.72 -7.20 -2.38
CA LEU A 161 2.67 -6.75 -3.29
C LEU A 161 1.28 -6.84 -2.65
N ALA A 162 1.00 -7.94 -1.94
CA ALA A 162 -0.25 -8.09 -1.20
C ALA A 162 -0.36 -6.99 -0.14
N ALA A 163 0.67 -6.80 0.69
CA ALA A 163 0.69 -5.81 1.77
C ALA A 163 0.44 -4.38 1.26
N ARG A 164 1.11 -3.99 0.18
CA ARG A 164 1.02 -2.66 -0.45
C ARG A 164 -0.38 -2.30 -0.95
N SER A 165 -1.19 -3.27 -1.37
CA SER A 165 -2.47 -2.98 -2.02
C SER A 165 -3.44 -2.24 -1.08
N ARG A 166 -3.98 -1.11 -1.55
CA ARG A 166 -4.85 -0.20 -0.79
C ARG A 166 -6.29 -0.28 -1.32
N TYR A 167 -7.25 -0.49 -0.43
CA TYR A 167 -8.67 -0.62 -0.81
C TYR A 167 -9.17 0.64 -1.54
N HIS A 168 -8.86 1.83 -1.01
CA HIS A 168 -9.39 3.09 -1.54
C HIS A 168 -8.75 3.51 -2.87
N LEU A 169 -7.46 3.24 -3.09
CA LEU A 169 -6.83 3.51 -4.39
C LEU A 169 -7.26 2.51 -5.45
N THR A 170 -7.59 1.28 -5.05
CA THR A 170 -7.86 0.19 -5.99
C THR A 170 -9.31 0.15 -6.45
N PHE A 171 -10.27 0.39 -5.55
CA PHE A 171 -11.68 0.09 -5.83
C PHE A 171 -12.64 1.28 -5.71
N TRP A 172 -12.28 2.34 -4.98
CA TRP A 172 -13.21 3.45 -4.74
C TRP A 172 -13.66 4.15 -6.03
N TYR A 173 -12.76 4.20 -7.03
CA TYR A 173 -13.02 4.80 -8.34
C TYR A 173 -13.45 3.78 -9.41
N ARG A 174 -13.50 2.48 -9.09
CA ARG A 174 -13.88 1.44 -10.06
C ARG A 174 -15.39 1.22 -10.05
N PRO A 175 -16.04 1.21 -11.22
CA PRO A 175 -17.50 1.02 -11.31
C PRO A 175 -17.96 -0.37 -10.86
N THR A 176 -17.07 -1.36 -10.82
CA THR A 176 -17.44 -2.77 -10.57
C THR A 176 -17.40 -3.20 -9.10
N LYS A 177 -17.10 -2.30 -8.15
CA LYS A 177 -17.05 -2.53 -6.67
C LYS A 177 -17.03 -4.02 -6.28
N PRO A 178 -15.88 -4.69 -6.42
CA PRO A 178 -15.83 -6.15 -6.31
C PRO A 178 -16.12 -6.64 -4.88
N TYR A 179 -15.81 -5.85 -3.88
CA TYR A 179 -16.11 -6.13 -2.47
C TYR A 179 -17.27 -5.25 -2.00
N ALA A 180 -18.10 -5.78 -1.10
CA ALA A 180 -19.21 -5.04 -0.51
C ALA A 180 -18.73 -4.00 0.52
N SER A 181 -17.54 -4.19 1.10
CA SER A 181 -16.96 -3.32 2.12
C SER A 181 -15.44 -3.50 2.22
N GLU A 182 -14.75 -2.53 2.83
CA GLU A 182 -13.32 -2.62 3.17
C GLU A 182 -13.04 -3.81 4.10
N ALA A 183 -13.93 -4.10 5.06
CA ALA A 183 -13.79 -5.24 5.95
C ALA A 183 -13.88 -6.60 5.23
N GLU A 184 -14.59 -6.67 4.10
CA GLU A 184 -14.63 -7.87 3.26
C GLU A 184 -13.34 -8.02 2.43
N ASP A 185 -12.86 -6.92 1.84
CA ASP A 185 -11.56 -6.88 1.14
C ASP A 185 -10.44 -7.34 2.08
N TRP A 186 -10.40 -6.80 3.30
CA TRP A 186 -9.42 -7.20 4.30
C TRP A 186 -9.49 -8.69 4.66
N ARG A 187 -10.69 -9.26 4.82
CA ARG A 187 -10.84 -10.71 5.08
C ARG A 187 -10.20 -11.54 3.97
N TRP A 188 -10.41 -11.17 2.71
CA TRP A 188 -9.80 -11.86 1.57
C TRP A 188 -8.30 -11.61 1.52
N LYS A 189 -7.84 -10.37 1.67
CA LYS A 189 -6.43 -10.00 1.74
C LYS A 189 -5.67 -10.82 2.79
N LYS A 190 -6.16 -10.84 4.03
CA LYS A 190 -5.58 -11.60 5.14
C LYS A 190 -5.54 -13.09 4.82
N ARG A 191 -6.60 -13.65 4.22
CA ARG A 191 -6.64 -15.05 3.78
C ARG A 191 -5.56 -15.38 2.75
N THR A 192 -5.44 -14.55 1.71
CA THR A 192 -4.43 -14.71 0.66
C THR A 192 -3.02 -14.59 1.24
N MET A 193 -2.78 -13.61 2.13
CA MET A 193 -1.50 -13.46 2.81
C MET A 193 -1.15 -14.67 3.69
N MET A 194 -2.12 -15.26 4.40
CA MET A 194 -1.90 -16.51 5.15
C MET A 194 -1.50 -17.67 4.24
N LYS A 195 -2.14 -17.82 3.06
CA LYS A 195 -1.75 -18.84 2.07
C LYS A 195 -0.33 -18.60 1.53
N LEU A 196 0.01 -17.35 1.22
CA LEU A 196 1.36 -16.98 0.78
C LEU A 196 2.40 -17.35 1.84
N LEU A 197 2.19 -16.96 3.09
CA LEU A 197 3.09 -17.28 4.20
C LEU A 197 3.23 -18.79 4.43
N ALA A 198 2.15 -19.54 4.34
CA ALA A 198 2.18 -21.00 4.50
C ALA A 198 3.06 -21.65 3.43
N ARG A 199 2.90 -21.24 2.17
CA ARG A 199 3.74 -21.71 1.06
C ARG A 199 5.19 -21.26 1.19
N MET A 200 5.42 -20.00 1.58
CA MET A 200 6.77 -19.51 1.81
C MET A 200 7.50 -20.33 2.88
N ARG A 201 6.83 -20.71 3.98
CA ARG A 201 7.40 -21.58 5.01
C ARG A 201 7.75 -22.97 4.49
N ILE A 202 6.91 -23.55 3.62
CA ILE A 202 7.18 -24.84 2.97
C ILE A 202 8.38 -24.73 2.03
N ASP A 203 8.41 -23.69 1.19
CA ASP A 203 9.50 -23.43 0.24
C ASP A 203 10.83 -23.23 0.95
N VAL A 204 10.86 -22.45 2.04
CA VAL A 204 12.07 -22.25 2.85
C VAL A 204 12.52 -23.56 3.47
N SER A 205 11.61 -24.36 4.03
CA SER A 205 11.95 -25.66 4.62
C SER A 205 12.58 -26.59 3.58
N ARG A 206 12.04 -26.61 2.36
CA ARG A 206 12.60 -27.38 1.23
C ARG A 206 13.96 -26.84 0.79
N ARG A 207 14.08 -25.53 0.56
CA ARG A 207 15.33 -24.90 0.12
C ARG A 207 16.41 -24.95 1.19
N HIS A 208 16.07 -24.97 2.48
CA HIS A 208 17.01 -25.10 3.58
C HIS A 208 17.67 -26.48 3.62
N LEU A 209 16.93 -27.53 3.23
CA LEU A 209 17.49 -28.89 3.05
C LEU A 209 18.48 -28.95 1.87
N GLU A 210 18.26 -28.16 0.82
CA GLU A 210 19.11 -28.12 -0.38
C GLU A 210 20.29 -27.12 -0.21
N HIS A 211 20.07 -25.97 0.42
CA HIS A 211 21.00 -24.85 0.62
C HIS A 211 20.71 -24.08 1.94
N PRO A 212 21.41 -24.39 3.04
CA PRO A 212 21.06 -23.90 4.39
C PRO A 212 21.24 -22.39 4.62
N VAL A 213 22.23 -21.77 3.96
CA VAL A 213 22.69 -20.39 4.26
C VAL A 213 21.96 -19.33 3.41
N LEU A 214 21.57 -19.63 2.17
CA LEU A 214 20.97 -18.65 1.24
C LEU A 214 19.44 -18.59 1.29
N SER A 215 18.78 -19.59 1.89
CA SER A 215 17.32 -19.76 1.87
C SER A 215 16.58 -18.92 2.93
N PHE A 216 17.22 -18.61 4.05
CA PHE A 216 16.59 -17.87 5.16
C PHE A 216 16.51 -16.36 4.90
N ASP A 217 17.48 -15.82 4.16
CA ASP A 217 17.58 -14.38 3.90
C ASP A 217 16.46 -13.87 2.98
N GLY A 218 16.05 -14.64 1.97
CA GLY A 218 14.98 -14.26 1.05
C GLY A 218 13.60 -14.23 1.72
N TYR A 219 13.33 -15.17 2.64
CA TYR A 219 12.08 -15.22 3.41
C TYR A 219 11.96 -14.05 4.38
N ARG A 220 13.01 -13.83 5.19
CA ARG A 220 13.02 -12.76 6.17
C ARG A 220 12.94 -11.39 5.50
N ARG A 221 13.68 -11.20 4.40
CA ARG A 221 13.63 -9.96 3.62
C ARG A 221 12.24 -9.70 3.06
N GLU A 222 11.56 -10.70 2.51
CA GLU A 222 10.21 -10.55 1.99
C GLU A 222 9.20 -10.19 3.10
N LEU A 223 9.34 -10.79 4.29
CA LEU A 223 8.55 -10.43 5.47
C LEU A 223 8.77 -8.97 5.90
N ASP A 224 10.03 -8.55 5.99
CA ASP A 224 10.40 -7.21 6.43
C ASP A 224 9.89 -6.16 5.42
N ILE A 225 10.06 -6.39 4.11
CA ILE A 225 9.53 -5.51 3.05
C ILE A 225 8.00 -5.48 3.09
N ALA A 226 7.34 -6.61 3.30
CA ALA A 226 5.89 -6.64 3.43
C ALA A 226 5.40 -5.84 4.65
N LEU A 227 6.15 -5.85 5.76
CA LEU A 227 5.83 -5.05 6.94
C LEU A 227 5.89 -3.55 6.62
N ILE A 228 6.90 -3.13 5.88
CA ILE A 228 7.05 -1.73 5.44
C ILE A 228 5.90 -1.32 4.52
N GLU A 229 5.56 -2.17 3.55
CA GLU A 229 4.46 -1.91 2.62
C GLU A 229 3.08 -1.96 3.30
N ALA A 230 2.94 -2.68 4.41
CA ALA A 230 1.71 -2.71 5.20
C ALA A 230 1.41 -1.39 5.91
N GLU A 231 2.42 -0.58 6.22
CA GLU A 231 2.21 0.75 6.80
C GLU A 231 1.47 1.67 5.80
N ASN A 232 1.77 1.56 4.51
CA ASN A 232 1.09 2.32 3.46
C ASN A 232 -0.38 1.89 3.26
N ALA A 233 -0.84 0.81 3.90
CA ALA A 233 -2.20 0.34 3.75
C ALA A 233 -3.22 1.30 4.40
N ASP A 234 -4.49 1.16 4.03
CA ASP A 234 -5.59 2.00 4.53
C ASP A 234 -5.96 1.63 6.00
N ALA A 235 -7.25 1.53 6.35
CA ALA A 235 -7.68 1.43 7.75
C ALA A 235 -7.17 0.17 8.49
N HIS A 236 -6.70 -0.84 7.76
CA HIS A 236 -6.18 -2.11 8.30
C HIS A 236 -4.65 -2.18 8.36
N SER A 237 -3.92 -1.08 8.17
CA SER A 237 -2.44 -1.07 8.26
C SER A 237 -1.92 -1.61 9.59
N ILE A 238 -2.50 -1.20 10.73
CA ILE A 238 -2.11 -1.70 12.06
C ILE A 238 -2.30 -3.21 12.18
N GLU A 239 -3.51 -3.70 11.88
CA GLU A 239 -3.82 -5.14 11.97
C GLU A 239 -2.91 -5.97 11.06
N MET A 240 -2.54 -5.43 9.90
CA MET A 240 -1.63 -6.07 8.95
C MET A 240 -0.19 -6.08 9.42
N MET A 241 0.30 -4.97 10.00
CA MET A 241 1.63 -4.91 10.59
C MET A 241 1.73 -5.90 11.78
N ASP A 242 0.73 -5.95 12.65
CA ASP A 242 0.65 -6.94 13.74
C ASP A 242 0.70 -8.38 13.22
N PHE A 243 -0.07 -8.67 12.18
CA PHE A 243 -0.08 -9.97 11.54
C PHE A 243 1.30 -10.37 10.99
N LEU A 244 2.03 -9.44 10.37
CA LEU A 244 3.36 -9.68 9.81
C LEU A 244 4.43 -9.82 10.90
N LEU A 245 4.34 -9.03 11.97
CA LEU A 245 5.22 -9.16 13.15
C LEU A 245 5.01 -10.52 13.83
N ALA A 246 3.75 -10.95 14.00
CA ALA A 246 3.43 -12.29 14.50
C ALA A 246 3.93 -13.42 13.55
N ALA A 247 4.08 -13.14 12.26
CA ALA A 247 4.67 -14.05 11.30
C ALA A 247 6.21 -14.11 11.35
N GLY A 248 6.85 -13.20 12.09
CA GLY A 248 8.31 -13.13 12.29
C GLY A 248 9.01 -11.98 11.56
N ALA A 249 8.27 -11.02 10.99
CA ALA A 249 8.88 -9.79 10.46
C ALA A 249 9.59 -9.01 11.59
N ASN A 250 10.66 -8.30 11.25
CA ASN A 250 11.42 -7.50 12.19
C ASN A 250 11.40 -6.03 11.80
N ILE A 251 10.71 -5.21 12.61
CA ILE A 251 10.63 -3.76 12.41
C ILE A 251 11.97 -3.05 12.64
N ASN A 252 12.89 -3.65 13.39
CA ASN A 252 14.20 -3.10 13.74
C ASN A 252 15.36 -3.89 13.08
N ALA A 253 15.13 -4.47 11.90
CA ALA A 253 16.19 -5.23 11.24
C ALA A 253 17.39 -4.31 10.88
N GLU A 254 18.57 -4.63 11.43
CA GLU A 254 19.84 -3.90 11.26
C GLU A 254 20.22 -3.62 9.79
N MET A 255 19.64 -4.37 8.84
CA MET A 255 19.91 -4.14 7.42
C MET A 255 19.29 -2.86 6.85
N ASN A 256 18.46 -2.09 7.57
CA ASN A 256 17.66 -1.05 6.91
C ASN A 256 17.17 0.13 7.77
N ASP A 257 18.08 0.91 8.37
CA ASP A 257 17.78 2.24 8.96
C ASP A 257 16.93 3.12 8.02
N GLN A 258 17.17 3.00 6.70
CA GLN A 258 16.42 3.71 5.67
C GLN A 258 14.94 3.28 5.58
N TYR A 259 14.63 2.00 5.80
CA TYR A 259 13.25 1.54 5.70
C TYR A 259 12.48 1.72 7.00
N VAL A 260 13.11 1.55 8.15
CA VAL A 260 12.54 1.96 9.44
C VAL A 260 12.23 3.46 9.41
N GLY A 261 13.17 4.23 8.87
CA GLY A 261 13.00 5.64 8.56
C GLY A 261 11.84 5.96 7.61
N GLN A 262 11.63 5.12 6.59
CA GLN A 262 10.52 5.28 5.65
C GLN A 262 9.16 4.97 6.30
N VAL A 263 9.08 3.91 7.10
CA VAL A 263 7.86 3.55 7.87
C VAL A 263 7.47 4.69 8.81
N TRP A 264 8.45 5.24 9.54
CA TRP A 264 8.22 6.39 10.39
C TRP A 264 7.78 7.62 9.59
N ARG A 265 8.49 7.96 8.51
CA ARG A 265 8.13 9.08 7.62
C ARG A 265 6.71 8.96 7.09
N ASN A 266 6.31 7.79 6.61
CA ASN A 266 4.97 7.58 6.07
C ASN A 266 3.88 7.71 7.15
N ALA A 267 4.13 7.19 8.36
CA ALA A 267 3.24 7.39 9.48
C ALA A 267 3.07 8.89 9.80
N LEU A 268 4.15 9.68 9.65
CA LEU A 268 4.10 11.13 9.78
C LEU A 268 3.41 11.85 8.62
N ASP A 269 3.38 11.24 7.43
CA ASP A 269 2.73 11.79 6.25
C ASP A 269 1.21 11.52 6.20
N GLU A 270 0.72 10.61 7.07
CA GLU A 270 -0.68 10.22 7.19
C GLU A 270 -1.60 11.42 7.46
N GLU A 271 -2.61 11.59 6.60
CA GLU A 271 -3.51 12.74 6.66
C GLU A 271 -4.74 12.50 7.55
N ALA A 272 -5.10 11.22 7.77
CA ALA A 272 -6.25 10.83 8.59
C ALA A 272 -5.86 10.84 10.09
N PRO A 273 -6.40 11.74 10.94
CA PRO A 273 -5.94 11.90 12.33
C PRO A 273 -6.04 10.64 13.20
N SER A 274 -7.08 9.83 13.03
CA SER A 274 -7.26 8.57 13.76
C SER A 274 -6.22 7.53 13.35
N LEU A 275 -5.90 7.45 12.06
CA LEU A 275 -4.93 6.51 11.52
C LEU A 275 -3.50 6.95 11.87
N PHE A 276 -3.22 8.26 11.78
CA PHE A 276 -1.97 8.87 12.23
C PHE A 276 -1.67 8.49 13.68
N ARG A 277 -2.63 8.73 14.58
CA ARG A 277 -2.48 8.37 16.00
C ARG A 277 -2.18 6.89 16.17
N ALA A 278 -2.99 6.03 15.56
CA ALA A 278 -2.84 4.59 15.69
C ALA A 278 -1.47 4.10 15.17
N LYS A 279 -0.97 4.66 14.06
CA LYS A 279 0.35 4.34 13.51
C LYS A 279 1.48 4.83 14.41
N VAL A 280 1.40 6.06 14.90
CA VAL A 280 2.41 6.62 15.82
C VAL A 280 2.49 5.81 17.11
N GLU A 281 1.37 5.59 17.79
CA GLU A 281 1.30 4.81 19.03
C GLU A 281 1.88 3.40 18.81
N PHE A 282 1.49 2.75 17.71
CA PHE A 282 1.99 1.43 17.35
C PHE A 282 3.51 1.38 17.14
N LEU A 283 4.09 2.34 16.41
CA LEU A 283 5.53 2.35 16.13
C LEU A 283 6.35 2.67 17.38
N VAL A 284 5.87 3.59 18.22
CA VAL A 284 6.49 3.92 19.51
C VAL A 284 6.51 2.73 20.45
N GLU A 285 5.40 2.00 20.58
CA GLU A 285 5.32 0.78 21.40
C GLU A 285 6.31 -0.31 20.96
N ARG A 286 6.71 -0.31 19.68
CA ARG A 286 7.68 -1.26 19.11
C ARG A 286 9.12 -0.76 19.12
N GLY A 287 9.37 0.40 19.73
CA GLY A 287 10.71 0.95 19.92
C GLY A 287 11.38 1.40 18.62
N VAL A 288 10.60 1.83 17.63
CA VAL A 288 11.13 2.49 16.43
C VAL A 288 11.85 3.78 16.83
N ASP A 289 13.00 4.08 16.22
CA ASP A 289 13.68 5.36 16.43
C ASP A 289 12.83 6.50 15.85
N THR A 290 12.21 7.28 16.74
CA THR A 290 11.36 8.42 16.37
C THR A 290 12.11 9.73 16.29
N SER A 291 13.41 9.76 16.63
CA SER A 291 14.19 11.01 16.71
C SER A 291 14.49 11.62 15.34
N ARG A 292 14.44 10.81 14.26
CA ARG A 292 14.82 11.22 12.90
C ARG A 292 13.80 10.78 11.86
N VAL A 293 13.47 11.70 10.98
CA VAL A 293 12.61 11.51 9.81
C VAL A 293 13.46 11.59 8.57
N TRP A 294 13.51 10.53 7.77
CA TRP A 294 14.33 10.52 6.57
C TRP A 294 13.69 11.34 5.45
N SER A 295 14.48 12.22 4.85
CA SER A 295 14.09 13.00 3.68
C SER A 295 15.14 12.97 2.58
N TRP A 296 14.75 13.32 1.35
CA TRP A 296 15.67 13.42 0.21
C TRP A 296 16.79 14.47 0.44
N GLN A 297 16.58 15.39 1.38
CA GLN A 297 17.53 16.44 1.76
C GLN A 297 18.44 16.00 2.91
N GLY A 298 18.24 14.79 3.46
CA GLY A 298 18.91 14.29 4.66
C GLY A 298 17.92 14.00 5.80
N PRO A 299 18.41 13.52 6.95
CA PRO A 299 17.59 13.31 8.14
C PRO A 299 17.09 14.67 8.68
N LEU A 300 15.82 14.70 9.05
CA LEU A 300 15.14 15.84 9.68
C LEU A 300 14.67 15.43 11.08
N THR A 301 14.45 16.37 11.98
CA THR A 301 13.63 16.09 13.18
C THR A 301 12.14 16.03 12.81
N PRO A 302 11.28 15.37 13.61
CA PRO A 302 9.83 15.43 13.39
C PRO A 302 9.28 16.86 13.36
N ALA A 303 9.80 17.75 14.21
CA ALA A 303 9.44 19.17 14.19
C ALA A 303 9.77 19.84 12.85
N GLU A 304 10.99 19.66 12.34
CA GLU A 304 11.40 20.15 11.02
C GLU A 304 10.53 19.63 9.89
N PHE A 305 10.22 18.32 9.92
CA PHE A 305 9.40 17.69 8.91
C PHE A 305 8.03 18.36 8.82
N PHE A 306 7.34 18.57 9.95
CA PHE A 306 6.04 19.22 9.97
C PHE A 306 6.10 20.71 9.63
N LEU A 307 7.10 21.45 10.12
CA LEU A 307 7.26 22.87 9.81
C LEU A 307 7.51 23.09 8.31
N LYS A 308 8.39 22.29 7.70
CA LYS A 308 8.57 22.31 6.24
C LYS A 308 7.27 21.95 5.53
N LYS A 309 6.61 20.85 5.91
CA LYS A 309 5.33 20.44 5.28
C LYS A 309 4.30 21.57 5.36
N LEU A 310 4.17 22.24 6.49
CA LEU A 310 3.27 23.38 6.68
C LEU A 310 3.65 24.59 5.81
N HIS A 311 4.93 24.97 5.78
CA HIS A 311 5.42 26.08 4.97
C HIS A 311 5.11 25.84 3.48
N TRP A 312 5.47 24.66 2.97
CA TRP A 312 5.19 24.27 1.58
C TRP A 312 3.69 24.20 1.29
N SER A 313 2.89 23.61 2.19
CA SER A 313 1.44 23.55 2.01
C SER A 313 0.81 24.94 1.95
N CYS A 314 1.20 25.88 2.81
CA CYS A 314 0.62 27.23 2.79
C CYS A 314 1.12 28.12 1.65
N LEU A 315 2.35 27.92 1.17
CA LEU A 315 2.86 28.63 -0.01
C LEU A 315 2.14 28.24 -1.30
N PHE A 316 1.82 26.95 -1.46
CA PHE A 316 1.36 26.38 -2.74
C PHE A 316 -0.09 25.86 -2.73
N SER A 317 -0.74 25.78 -1.56
CA SER A 317 -2.13 25.37 -1.40
C SER A 317 -2.95 26.45 -0.71
N ALA A 318 -4.18 26.66 -1.18
CA ALA A 318 -5.13 27.58 -0.55
C ALA A 318 -5.84 26.97 0.68
N ASP A 319 -5.61 25.69 0.97
CA ASP A 319 -6.27 24.99 2.08
C ASP A 319 -5.50 25.18 3.40
N THR A 320 -6.01 26.09 4.24
CA THR A 320 -5.49 26.36 5.58
C THR A 320 -6.01 25.38 6.64
N SER A 321 -6.95 24.48 6.30
CA SER A 321 -7.49 23.49 7.23
C SER A 321 -6.43 22.49 7.71
N PHE A 322 -5.37 22.31 6.93
CA PHE A 322 -4.23 21.47 7.29
C PHE A 322 -3.44 22.02 8.49
N ILE A 323 -3.42 23.34 8.72
CA ILE A 323 -2.63 23.98 9.79
C ILE A 323 -3.06 23.45 11.16
N VAL A 324 -4.37 23.50 11.45
CA VAL A 324 -4.92 23.05 12.74
C VAL A 324 -4.63 21.56 12.97
N ARG A 325 -4.74 20.76 11.90
CA ARG A 325 -4.50 19.32 11.94
C ARG A 325 -3.04 19.00 12.22
N ALA A 326 -2.11 19.65 11.52
CA ALA A 326 -0.68 19.44 11.70
C ALA A 326 -0.22 19.85 13.11
N LEU A 327 -0.71 20.97 13.64
CA LEU A 327 -0.40 21.39 15.01
C LEU A 327 -0.89 20.36 16.04
N TRP A 328 -2.08 19.80 15.85
CA TRP A 328 -2.57 18.70 16.68
C TRP A 328 -1.71 17.43 16.56
N MET A 329 -1.24 17.09 15.35
CA MET A 329 -0.33 15.96 15.13
C MET A 329 1.01 16.19 15.86
N MET A 330 1.54 17.40 15.82
CA MET A 330 2.76 17.78 16.55
C MET A 330 2.57 17.72 18.08
N ASP A 331 1.41 18.16 18.60
CA ASP A 331 1.04 18.01 20.01
C ASP A 331 1.01 16.53 20.45
N LEU A 332 0.46 15.66 19.60
CA LEU A 332 0.42 14.23 19.86
C LEU A 332 1.85 13.66 19.94
N LEU A 333 2.70 14.00 18.97
CA LEU A 333 4.09 13.55 18.93
C LEU A 333 4.89 14.04 20.14
N GLU A 334 4.67 15.29 20.57
CA GLU A 334 5.28 15.82 21.79
C GLU A 334 4.81 15.03 23.03
N GLY A 335 3.50 14.76 23.13
CA GLY A 335 2.93 13.95 24.21
C GLY A 335 3.46 12.51 24.25
N CYS A 336 3.87 11.96 23.10
CA CYS A 336 4.53 10.67 22.98
C CYS A 336 6.06 10.71 23.21
N GLY A 337 6.65 11.90 23.42
CA GLY A 337 8.10 12.07 23.53
C GLY A 337 8.86 11.92 22.21
N CYS A 338 8.16 12.01 21.07
CA CYS A 338 8.73 11.88 19.73
C CYS A 338 9.12 13.22 19.11
N LEU A 339 8.64 14.34 19.67
CA LEU A 339 8.87 15.67 19.14
C LEU A 339 9.20 16.63 20.30
N GLU A 340 10.26 17.40 20.13
CA GLU A 340 10.56 18.53 20.99
C GLU A 340 10.40 19.82 20.20
N TRP A 341 9.63 20.75 20.76
CA TRP A 341 9.52 22.08 20.18
C TRP A 341 10.80 22.89 20.44
N PRO A 342 11.27 23.71 19.47
CA PRO A 342 12.39 24.62 19.65
C PRO A 342 12.00 25.83 20.52
N LEU A 343 11.57 25.59 21.76
CA LEU A 343 11.05 26.63 22.67
C LEU A 343 12.16 27.45 23.34
N ILE A 344 13.39 26.93 23.44
CA ILE A 344 14.52 27.65 24.06
C ILE A 344 14.88 28.89 23.24
N THR A 345 14.75 28.81 21.91
CA THR A 345 14.88 29.97 21.02
C THR A 345 13.65 30.88 21.05
N CYS A 346 12.51 30.45 21.61
CA CYS A 346 11.29 31.25 21.67
C CYS A 346 11.27 32.31 22.78
N GLU A 347 11.96 32.07 23.90
CA GLU A 347 12.04 33.04 25.02
C GLU A 347 12.77 34.34 24.62
N THR A 348 13.58 34.32 23.57
CA THR A 348 14.32 35.47 23.03
C THR A 348 13.59 36.25 21.93
N TYR A 349 12.38 35.86 21.49
CA TYR A 349 11.64 36.56 20.42
C TYR A 349 11.18 37.98 20.77
N SER A 350 11.44 38.46 21.99
CA SER A 350 11.32 39.90 22.29
C SER A 350 12.40 40.75 21.60
N THR A 351 13.42 40.14 21.00
CA THR A 351 14.55 40.85 20.38
C THR A 351 15.07 40.10 19.14
N CYS A 352 15.11 40.83 18.02
CA CYS A 352 15.41 40.42 16.65
C CYS A 352 16.84 39.90 16.36
N GLU A 353 17.50 39.19 17.27
CA GLU A 353 18.87 38.69 17.04
C GLU A 353 19.04 37.26 17.55
N ILE A 354 18.79 36.27 16.70
CA ILE A 354 19.41 34.94 16.83
C ILE A 354 20.36 34.75 15.65
N ALA A 355 21.33 35.65 15.56
CA ALA A 355 22.51 35.40 14.75
C ALA A 355 23.55 34.69 15.65
N LEU A 356 23.98 33.51 15.24
CA LEU A 356 25.32 32.94 15.50
C LEU A 356 25.66 32.21 16.82
N GLN A 357 24.78 32.03 17.81
CA GLN A 357 25.15 31.26 19.02
C GLN A 357 24.66 29.79 19.11
N ALA A 358 23.90 29.30 18.13
CA ALA A 358 23.40 27.92 18.13
C ALA A 358 24.35 26.88 17.50
N SER A 359 25.64 27.19 17.31
CA SER A 359 26.58 26.30 16.60
C SER A 359 27.14 25.13 17.42
N GLU A 360 26.79 24.97 18.70
CA GLU A 360 27.37 23.94 19.57
C GLU A 360 26.36 22.95 20.19
N LEU A 361 25.05 23.08 19.92
CA LEU A 361 24.05 22.10 20.32
C LEU A 361 23.71 21.18 19.13
N ALA A 362 24.44 20.07 19.04
CA ALA A 362 24.12 18.84 18.33
C ALA A 362 23.14 18.91 17.14
N GLY A 363 23.52 19.60 16.06
CA GLY A 363 23.24 19.30 14.62
C GLY A 363 21.81 19.06 14.09
N LEU A 364 20.81 18.78 14.91
CA LEU A 364 19.44 18.38 14.54
C LEU A 364 18.38 19.26 15.23
N GLU A 365 18.64 19.83 16.40
CA GLU A 365 17.70 20.77 17.04
C GLU A 365 17.68 22.14 16.33
N VAL A 366 18.77 22.48 15.64
CA VAL A 366 18.97 23.76 14.94
C VAL A 366 18.06 23.92 13.73
N GLY A 367 17.71 22.82 13.04
CA GLY A 367 16.92 22.93 11.81
C GLY A 367 15.47 23.31 12.12
N ALA A 368 14.86 22.80 13.19
CA ALA A 368 13.47 23.13 13.56
C ALA A 368 13.34 24.62 13.91
N ALA A 369 14.29 25.13 14.69
CA ALA A 369 14.36 26.54 15.04
C ALA A 369 14.54 27.43 13.79
N ARG A 370 15.41 27.01 12.86
CA ARG A 370 15.64 27.72 11.59
C ARG A 370 14.41 27.75 10.69
N GLU A 371 13.71 26.62 10.52
CA GLU A 371 12.48 26.57 9.73
C GLU A 371 11.37 27.44 10.37
N LEU A 372 11.29 27.44 11.70
CA LEU A 372 10.35 28.31 12.41
C LEU A 372 10.67 29.80 12.20
N GLU A 373 11.95 30.19 12.28
CA GLU A 373 12.39 31.55 12.00
C GLU A 373 12.08 31.97 10.55
N LEU A 374 12.33 31.08 9.58
CA LEU A 374 12.01 31.30 8.18
C LEU A 374 10.52 31.58 7.99
N ILE A 375 9.64 30.74 8.54
CA ILE A 375 8.19 30.91 8.41
C ILE A 375 7.71 32.22 9.06
N LEU A 376 8.24 32.56 10.25
CA LEU A 376 7.79 33.73 11.02
C LEU A 376 8.26 35.06 10.44
N ASN A 377 9.40 35.07 9.75
CA ASN A 377 9.99 36.25 9.11
C ASN A 377 9.64 36.37 7.61
N ASP A 378 8.97 35.36 7.05
CA ASP A 378 8.52 35.39 5.65
C ASP A 378 7.49 36.51 5.42
N THR A 379 7.65 37.27 4.34
CA THR A 379 6.79 38.41 4.00
C THR A 379 5.61 38.02 3.12
N GLU A 380 5.54 36.77 2.64
CA GLU A 380 4.45 36.27 1.81
C GLU A 380 3.09 36.32 2.54
N GLU A 381 2.08 36.96 1.92
CA GLU A 381 0.75 37.12 2.53
C GLU A 381 0.03 35.77 2.73
N SER A 382 0.32 34.78 1.89
CA SER A 382 -0.25 33.42 1.98
C SER A 382 0.13 32.70 3.29
N LEU A 383 1.21 33.12 3.95
CA LEU A 383 1.69 32.53 5.20
C LEU A 383 1.12 33.19 6.46
N GLN A 384 0.41 34.31 6.35
CA GLN A 384 -0.19 35.00 7.50
C GLN A 384 -1.06 34.09 8.40
N PRO A 385 -1.90 33.18 7.85
CA PRO A 385 -2.66 32.24 8.67
C PRO A 385 -1.75 31.28 9.45
N LEU A 386 -0.69 30.77 8.83
CA LEU A 386 0.28 29.87 9.44
C LEU A 386 1.07 30.58 10.54
N GLN A 387 1.58 31.79 10.27
CA GLN A 387 2.31 32.61 11.23
C GLN A 387 1.46 32.92 12.47
N THR A 388 0.18 33.28 12.25
CA THR A 388 -0.75 33.56 13.36
C THR A 388 -1.00 32.32 14.20
N ALA A 389 -1.27 31.18 13.56
CA ALA A 389 -1.50 29.92 14.25
C ALA A 389 -0.27 29.45 15.05
N LEU A 390 0.93 29.52 14.46
CA LEU A 390 2.18 29.15 15.13
C LEU A 390 2.47 30.06 16.33
N LYS A 391 2.34 31.39 16.18
CA LYS A 391 2.51 32.35 17.29
C LYS A 391 1.57 32.05 18.45
N GLN A 392 0.29 31.81 18.17
CA GLN A 392 -0.71 31.47 19.18
C GLN A 392 -0.40 30.12 19.86
N HIS A 393 0.01 29.13 19.07
CA HIS A 393 0.34 27.80 19.56
C HIS A 393 1.57 27.82 20.48
N LEU A 394 2.68 28.42 20.03
CA LEU A 394 3.92 28.55 20.80
C LEU A 394 3.72 29.37 22.08
N SER A 395 2.93 30.45 22.02
CA SER A 395 2.58 31.23 23.21
C SER A 395 1.86 30.37 24.26
N ARG A 396 0.95 29.51 23.83
CA ARG A 396 0.26 28.55 24.72
C ARG A 396 1.24 27.57 25.34
N LYS A 397 2.16 27.00 24.55
CA LYS A 397 3.19 26.06 25.03
C LYS A 397 4.13 26.68 26.05
N LEU A 398 4.58 27.92 25.84
CA LEU A 398 5.40 28.66 26.80
C LEU A 398 4.67 28.90 28.13
N LEU A 399 3.38 29.23 28.07
CA LEU A 399 2.55 29.39 29.28
C LEU A 399 2.36 28.05 30.01
N GLU A 400 2.14 26.95 29.30
CA GLU A 400 2.02 25.61 29.91
C GLU A 400 3.34 25.18 30.56
N LYS A 401 4.48 25.38 29.88
CA LYS A 401 5.80 25.03 30.42
C LYS A 401 6.13 25.81 31.68
N SER A 402 5.88 27.12 31.70
CA SER A 402 6.11 27.99 32.87
C SER A 402 5.22 27.61 34.07
N LEU A 403 3.98 27.18 33.84
CA LEU A 403 3.09 26.67 34.89
C LEU A 403 3.57 25.33 35.46
N VAL A 404 4.15 24.45 34.62
CA VAL A 404 4.72 23.16 35.08
C VAL A 404 6.01 23.38 35.88
N THR A 405 6.88 24.31 35.48
CA THR A 405 8.07 24.68 36.29
C THR A 405 7.66 25.31 37.62
N LEU A 406 6.66 26.20 37.64
CA LEU A 406 6.13 26.79 38.87
C LEU A 406 5.52 25.76 39.84
N ARG A 407 4.88 24.71 39.32
CA ARG A 407 4.38 23.61 40.17
C ARG A 407 5.52 22.72 40.71
N ARG A 408 6.55 22.45 39.89
CA ARG A 408 7.74 21.70 40.35
C ARG A 408 8.58 22.48 41.37
N THR A 409 8.64 23.80 41.28
CA THR A 409 9.32 24.64 42.28
C THR A 409 8.44 24.95 43.49
N GLY A 410 7.11 24.93 43.34
CA GLY A 410 6.16 25.07 44.45
C GLY A 410 6.06 23.85 45.37
N ASP A 411 6.39 22.65 44.89
CA ASP A 411 6.51 21.43 45.71
C ASP A 411 7.87 21.31 46.43
N GLN A 412 8.80 22.25 46.21
CA GLN A 412 9.94 22.46 47.10
C GLN A 412 9.60 23.58 48.11
N GLY A 413 8.79 23.21 49.11
CA GLY A 413 8.58 24.04 50.30
C GLY A 413 9.91 24.29 51.03
N PRO A 414 10.01 25.39 51.80
CA PRO A 414 11.27 25.81 52.40
C PRO A 414 11.75 24.77 53.41
N GLU A 415 13.03 24.40 53.31
CA GLU A 415 13.77 23.68 54.35
C GLU A 415 13.64 24.46 55.67
N ILE A 416 12.78 23.97 56.56
CA ILE A 416 12.90 24.22 57.99
C ILE A 416 13.68 23.05 58.57
N ILE A 417 14.89 23.35 59.01
CA ILE A 417 15.79 22.48 59.76
C ILE A 417 15.10 22.11 61.09
N ASP A 418 14.88 20.82 61.35
CA ASP A 418 15.14 20.26 62.69
C ASP A 418 15.28 18.73 62.71
N GLY A 419 16.39 18.28 63.32
CA GLY A 419 16.39 17.20 64.31
C GLY A 419 16.07 15.75 63.94
N ASP A 420 17.12 15.01 63.62
CA ASP A 420 17.48 13.72 64.25
C ASP A 420 16.76 12.40 63.86
N ARG A 421 17.62 11.40 63.59
CA ARG A 421 17.45 9.94 63.72
C ARG A 421 16.50 9.14 62.79
N SER A 422 17.17 8.52 61.83
CA SER A 422 17.49 7.07 61.83
C SER A 422 16.66 6.08 60.99
N GLN A 423 17.44 5.26 60.27
CA GLN A 423 17.23 3.87 59.84
C GLN A 423 16.48 3.58 58.53
N PHE A 424 17.31 3.35 57.51
CA PHE A 424 17.18 2.28 56.52
C PHE A 424 16.43 1.04 57.02
N LYS A 425 15.45 0.57 56.23
CA LYS A 425 15.35 -0.85 55.81
C LYS A 425 14.34 -1.01 54.67
N PHE A 426 14.85 -1.59 53.57
CA PHE A 426 14.07 -2.22 52.52
C PHE A 426 13.28 -3.42 53.08
N LYS A 427 12.07 -3.60 52.55
CA LYS A 427 11.49 -4.91 52.26
C LYS A 427 10.76 -4.84 50.92
#